data_AF-A0A6G8Q1W5-F1
#
_entry.id   AF-A0A6G8Q1W5-F1
#
_cell.length_a   1.000
_cell.length_b   1.000
_cell.length_c   1.000
_cell.angle_alpha   90.00
_cell.angle_beta   90.00
_cell.angle_gamma   90.00
#
_symmetry.space_group_name_H-M   'P 1'
#
loop_
_entity.id
_entity.type
_entity.pdbx_description
1 polymer ?
#
loop_
_entity_poly.entity_id
_entity_poly.type
_entity_poly.pdbx_seq_one_letter_code
_entity_poly.pdbx_strand_id
1 'polypeptide(L)'
;MRPTPGSRTFDRTPVVRATVRDAQTNLAKGNIRLFVDGRAVKTFSYDRATDRLSYTSGRLSYATHRVRMVATDARGAATSKTWAFRVARR
;
A
#
# COMPACT_ATOMS: atom_id res chain seq x y z
N MET A 1 -5.17 1.99 7.07
CA MET A 1 -3.97 1.45 6.37
C MET A 1 -3.02 0.88 7.40
N ARG A 2 -2.32 -0.19 7.05
CA ARG A 2 -1.29 -0.86 7.84
C ARG A 2 0.02 -0.96 7.03
N PRO A 3 1.20 -0.88 7.66
CA PRO A 3 1.39 -0.43 9.05
C PRO A 3 0.80 0.96 9.29
N THR A 4 0.36 1.22 10.53
CA THR A 4 -0.29 2.48 10.88
C THR A 4 0.66 3.65 10.60
N PRO A 5 0.19 4.79 10.06
CA PRO A 5 1.05 5.94 9.80
C PRO A 5 1.82 6.36 11.04
N GLY A 6 3.13 6.59 10.89
CA GLY A 6 4.02 6.97 11.99
C GLY A 6 4.34 5.85 12.99
N SER A 7 3.77 4.65 12.82
CA SER A 7 4.00 3.54 13.73
C SER A 7 5.45 3.04 13.69
N ARG A 8 5.88 2.45 14.82
CA ARG A 8 7.14 1.71 14.95
C ARG A 8 6.84 0.22 15.01
N THR A 9 7.57 -0.59 14.26
CA THR A 9 7.48 -2.05 14.27
C THR A 9 8.87 -2.67 14.37
N PHE A 10 8.95 -3.87 14.94
CA PHE A 10 10.15 -4.71 14.92
C PHE A 10 10.07 -5.79 13.83
N ASP A 11 8.88 -5.98 13.26
CA ASP A 11 8.66 -6.86 12.11
C ASP A 11 9.31 -6.24 10.87
N ARG A 12 10.20 -7.00 10.25
CA ARG A 12 10.94 -6.60 9.04
C ARG A 12 10.27 -7.07 7.76
N THR A 13 9.19 -7.84 7.86
CA THR A 13 8.37 -8.31 6.74
C THR A 13 6.90 -7.90 6.95
N PRO A 14 6.61 -6.62 7.28
CA PRO A 14 5.26 -6.21 7.60
C PRO A 14 4.31 -6.42 6.43
N VAL A 15 3.08 -6.80 6.75
CA VAL A 15 1.98 -6.84 5.79
C VAL A 15 1.41 -5.43 5.62
N VAL A 16 1.53 -4.92 4.40
CA VAL A 16 0.91 -3.67 3.96
C VAL A 16 -0.56 -3.94 3.63
N ARG A 17 -1.47 -3.22 4.27
CA ARG A 17 -2.91 -3.32 4.01
C ARG A 17 -3.53 -1.94 3.83
N ALA A 18 -4.39 -1.80 2.82
CA ALA A 18 -5.12 -0.56 2.59
C ALA A 18 -6.52 -0.84 2.05
N THR A 19 -7.43 0.09 2.29
CA THR A 19 -8.71 0.13 1.60
C THR A 19 -8.56 1.09 0.43
N VAL A 20 -8.88 0.62 -0.78
CA VAL A 20 -8.81 1.39 -2.02
C VAL A 20 -10.18 1.30 -2.64
N ARG A 21 -10.96 2.37 -2.57
CA ARG A 21 -12.34 2.37 -3.05
C ARG A 21 -12.52 3.49 -4.06
N ASP A 22 -13.32 3.22 -5.07
CA ASP A 22 -13.87 4.22 -5.97
C ASP A 22 -15.39 4.22 -5.79
N ALA A 23 -15.98 5.39 -5.52
CA ALA A 23 -17.41 5.47 -5.20
C ALA A 23 -18.31 5.48 -6.44
N GLN A 24 -17.74 5.71 -7.62
CA GLN A 24 -18.47 5.93 -8.87
C GLN A 24 -18.33 4.74 -9.84
N THR A 25 -17.29 3.92 -9.66
CA THR A 25 -16.92 2.79 -10.52
C THR A 25 -16.37 1.63 -9.69
N ASN A 26 -16.45 0.41 -10.23
CA ASN A 26 -15.79 -0.74 -9.60
C ASN A 26 -14.31 -0.77 -10.00
N LEU A 27 -13.43 -0.35 -9.08
CA LEU A 27 -12.00 -0.24 -9.32
C LEU A 27 -11.38 -1.61 -9.64
N ALA A 28 -10.57 -1.71 -10.70
CA ALA A 28 -9.82 -2.94 -11.00
C ALA A 28 -8.45 -2.95 -10.34
N LYS A 29 -7.88 -4.15 -10.13
CA LYS A 29 -6.49 -4.30 -9.66
C LYS A 29 -5.50 -3.54 -10.56
N GLY A 30 -5.72 -3.54 -11.88
CA GLY A 30 -4.86 -2.86 -12.85
C GLY A 30 -4.86 -1.33 -12.72
N ASN A 31 -5.88 -0.76 -12.08
CA ASN A 31 -5.99 0.67 -11.80
C ASN A 31 -5.17 1.10 -10.58
N ILE A 32 -4.60 0.15 -9.84
CA ILE A 32 -3.89 0.40 -8.57
C ILE A 32 -2.39 0.20 -8.79
N ARG A 33 -1.61 1.18 -8.34
CA ARG A 33 -0.15 1.10 -8.27
C ARG A 33 0.29 1.25 -6.83
N LEU A 34 1.01 0.25 -6.33
CA LEU A 34 1.60 0.26 -4.99
C LEU A 34 3.11 0.46 -5.10
N PHE A 35 3.67 1.27 -4.21
CA PHE A 35 5.09 1.53 -4.11
C PHE A 35 5.53 1.41 -2.65
N VAL A 36 6.70 0.80 -2.43
CA VAL A 36 7.40 0.79 -1.14
C VAL A 36 8.78 1.38 -1.38
N ASP A 37 9.12 2.45 -0.65
CA ASP A 37 10.35 3.23 -0.81
C ASP A 37 10.60 3.66 -2.27
N GLY A 38 9.54 4.07 -2.95
CA GLY A 38 9.58 4.48 -4.36
C GLY A 38 9.66 3.32 -5.37
N ARG A 39 9.84 2.07 -4.91
CA ARG A 39 9.89 0.90 -5.79
C ARG A 39 8.50 0.36 -6.07
N ALA A 40 8.16 0.18 -7.33
CA ALA A 40 6.87 -0.37 -7.74
C ALA A 40 6.73 -1.84 -7.30
N VAL A 41 5.63 -2.14 -6.61
CA VAL A 41 5.25 -3.48 -6.18
C VAL A 41 4.36 -4.11 -7.25
N LYS A 42 4.82 -5.21 -7.84
CA LYS A 42 4.09 -5.94 -8.89
C LYS A 42 3.17 -7.04 -8.33
N THR A 43 3.43 -7.53 -7.13
CA THR A 43 2.83 -8.76 -6.57
C THR A 43 1.92 -8.51 -5.37
N PHE A 44 1.01 -7.54 -5.46
CA PHE A 44 -0.02 -7.32 -4.44
C PHE A 44 -1.33 -8.03 -4.79
N SER A 45 -2.18 -8.25 -3.80
CA SER A 45 -3.56 -8.73 -3.96
C SER A 45 -4.54 -7.59 -3.75
N TYR A 46 -5.62 -7.60 -4.53
CA TYR A 46 -6.72 -6.65 -4.39
C TYR A 46 -8.04 -7.40 -4.57
N ASP A 47 -8.89 -7.31 -3.56
CA ASP A 47 -10.25 -7.84 -3.57
C ASP A 47 -11.22 -6.69 -3.86
N ARG A 48 -11.92 -6.79 -4.99
CA ARG A 48 -12.87 -5.78 -5.45
C ARG A 48 -14.20 -5.81 -4.68
N ALA A 49 -14.55 -6.95 -4.08
CA ALA A 49 -15.79 -7.06 -3.31
C ALA A 49 -15.67 -6.35 -1.95
N THR A 50 -14.45 -6.27 -1.41
CA THR A 50 -14.19 -5.66 -0.10
C THR A 50 -13.32 -4.41 -0.16
N ASP A 51 -12.92 -3.97 -1.36
CA ASP A 51 -11.98 -2.86 -1.60
C ASP A 51 -10.65 -3.00 -0.85
N ARG A 52 -10.23 -4.25 -0.57
CA ARG A 52 -9.06 -4.53 0.26
C ARG A 52 -7.84 -4.88 -0.56
N LEU A 53 -6.79 -4.08 -0.38
CA LEU A 53 -5.45 -4.36 -0.86
C LEU A 53 -4.61 -5.01 0.25
N SER A 54 -3.83 -6.03 -0.12
CA SER A 54 -2.84 -6.66 0.75
C SER A 54 -1.53 -6.95 0.01
N TYR A 55 -0.41 -6.71 0.67
CA TYR A 55 0.93 -7.02 0.17
C TYR A 55 1.85 -7.38 1.34
N THR A 56 2.51 -8.53 1.27
CA THR A 56 3.56 -8.88 2.23
C THR A 56 4.88 -8.34 1.71
N SER A 57 5.50 -7.42 2.47
CA SER A 57 6.78 -6.87 2.08
C SER A 57 7.90 -7.92 2.15
N GLY A 58 8.91 -7.75 1.28
CA GLY A 58 10.19 -8.40 1.47
C GLY A 58 10.89 -7.88 2.74
N ARG A 59 12.04 -8.47 3.09
CA ARG A 59 12.77 -8.08 4.30
C ARG A 59 13.30 -6.64 4.20
N LEU A 60 12.72 -5.76 5.00
CA LEU A 60 13.07 -4.34 5.08
C LEU A 60 14.28 -4.09 5.99
N SER A 61 15.00 -3.00 5.75
CA SER A 61 16.10 -2.52 6.60
C SER A 61 15.58 -1.89 7.90
N TYR A 62 16.46 -1.61 8.86
CA TYR A 62 16.09 -0.82 10.04
C TYR A 62 16.06 0.67 9.68
N ALA A 63 14.94 1.14 9.12
CA ALA A 63 14.78 2.51 8.68
C ALA A 63 13.31 2.95 8.70
N THR A 64 13.06 4.20 8.36
CA THR A 64 11.73 4.68 8.01
C THR A 64 11.42 4.27 6.58
N HIS A 65 10.33 3.55 6.38
CA HIS A 65 9.84 3.09 5.10
C HIS A 65 8.60 3.87 4.69
N ARG A 66 8.46 4.19 3.41
CA ARG A 66 7.32 4.93 2.85
C ARG A 66 6.53 4.05 1.91
N VAL A 67 5.23 3.96 2.15
CA VAL A 67 4.28 3.31 1.25
C VAL A 67 3.52 4.39 0.51
N ARG A 68 3.52 4.32 -0.82
CA ARG A 68 2.70 5.17 -1.69
C ARG A 68 1.77 4.29 -2.49
N MET A 69 0.52 4.73 -2.59
CA MET A 69 -0.51 4.05 -3.35
C MET A 69 -1.16 5.05 -4.27
N VAL A 70 -1.40 4.65 -5.51
CA VAL A 70 -2.08 5.44 -6.54
C VAL A 70 -3.23 4.61 -7.08
N ALA A 71 -4.42 5.19 -7.12
CA ALA A 71 -5.59 4.59 -7.75
C ALA A 71 -6.04 5.52 -8.88
N THR A 72 -6.29 4.98 -10.06
CA THR A 72 -6.73 5.73 -11.24
C THR A 72 -8.09 5.19 -11.68
N ASP A 73 -9.14 6.00 -11.72
CA ASP A 73 -10.46 5.54 -12.15
C ASP A 73 -10.51 5.24 -13.68
N ALA A 74 -11.66 4.78 -14.16
CA ALA A 74 -11.87 4.48 -15.59
C ALA A 74 -11.86 5.73 -16.49
N ARG A 75 -12.02 6.93 -15.91
CA ARG A 75 -12.01 8.22 -16.61
C ARG A 75 -10.61 8.85 -16.61
N GLY A 76 -9.64 8.19 -16.01
CA GLY A 76 -8.25 8.65 -15.92
C GLY A 76 -7.97 9.57 -14.72
N ALA A 77 -8.95 9.82 -13.83
CA ALA A 77 -8.71 10.60 -12.63
C ALA A 77 -7.90 9.76 -11.63
N ALA A 78 -6.76 10.30 -11.18
CA ALA A 78 -5.88 9.62 -10.26
C ALA A 78 -5.88 10.28 -8.87
N THR A 79 -6.01 9.47 -7.83
CA THR A 79 -5.74 9.87 -6.45
C THR A 79 -4.55 9.11 -5.91
N SER A 80 -3.81 9.72 -4.98
CA SER A 80 -2.70 9.04 -4.33
C SER A 80 -2.68 9.28 -2.84
N LYS A 81 -2.22 8.27 -2.11
CA LYS A 81 -2.04 8.33 -0.67
C LYS A 81 -0.67 7.79 -0.30
N THR A 82 0.01 8.51 0.57
CA THR A 82 1.34 8.14 1.06
C THR A 82 1.32 8.11 2.58
N TRP A 83 1.97 7.11 3.17
CA TRP A 83 2.21 7.06 4.60
C TRP A 83 3.56 6.40 4.89
N ALA A 84 4.06 6.57 6.11
CA ALA A 84 5.33 6.02 6.52
C ALA A 84 5.20 5.22 7.82
N PHE A 85 6.14 4.31 8.04
CA PHE A 85 6.32 3.57 9.30
C PHE A 85 7.81 3.30 9.52
N ARG A 86 8.22 3.05 10.77
CA ARG A 86 9.61 2.80 11.13
C ARG A 86 9.83 1.35 11.52
N VAL A 87 10.81 0.70 10.90
CA VAL A 87 11.33 -0.61 11.31
C VAL A 87 12.52 -0.36 12.24
N ALA A 88 12.38 -0.78 13.50
CA ALA A 88 13.38 -0.58 14.54
C ALA A 88 14.06 -1.88 14.93
N ARG A 89 15.26 -1.78 15.51
CA ARG A 89 15.87 -2.89 16.25
C ARG A 89 15.10 -3.09 17.55
N ARG A 90 15.04 -4.34 18.00
CA ARG A 90 14.56 -4.67 19.35
C ARG A 90 15.50 -4.10 20.39
#